data_AF-A0A964ITE4-F1
#
_entry.id   AF-A0A964ITE4-F1
#
_cell.length_a   1.000
_cell.length_b   1.000
_cell.length_c   1.000
_cell.angle_alpha   90.00
_cell.angle_beta   90.00
_cell.angle_gamma   90.00
#
_symmetry.space_group_name_H-M   'P 1'
#
loop_
_entity.id
_entity.type
_entity.pdbx_description
1 polymer ?
#
loop_
_entity_poly.entity_id
_entity_poly.type
_entity_poly.pdbx_seq_one_letter_code
_entity_poly.pdbx_strand_id
1 'polypeptide(L)' 'MKGIDTIKEWVGALTELALMLLALAIVLALLVGSNLPFFGNVSANLITFVKDLGGNGLVGLITLGIILWLFSGRKMA' A
#
# COMPACT_ATOMS: atom_id res chain seq x y z
N MET A 1 -10.99 -24.57 -14.31
CA MET A 1 -10.21 -23.74 -13.36
C MET A 1 -9.76 -22.38 -13.93
N LYS A 2 -10.04 -22.04 -15.20
CA LYS A 2 -9.64 -20.76 -15.82
C LYS A 2 -10.10 -19.49 -15.08
N GLY A 3 -11.29 -19.50 -14.48
CA GLY A 3 -11.84 -18.31 -13.82
C GLY A 3 -11.06 -17.86 -12.57
N ILE A 4 -10.49 -18.79 -11.80
CA ILE A 4 -9.68 -18.45 -10.62
C ILE A 4 -8.37 -17.80 -11.05
N ASP A 5 -7.76 -18.29 -12.13
CA ASP A 5 -6.51 -17.74 -12.65
C ASP A 5 -6.72 -16.34 -13.22
N THR A 6 -7.81 -16.11 -13.95
CA THR A 6 -8.21 -14.76 -14.39
C THR A 6 -8.41 -13.83 -13.19
N ILE A 7 -9.15 -14.22 -12.16
CA ILE A 7 -9.36 -13.35 -10.98
C ILE A 7 -8.02 -13.00 -10.32
N LYS A 8 -7.09 -13.96 -10.19
CA LYS A 8 -5.75 -13.71 -9.65
C LYS A 8 -4.97 -12.68 -10.47
N GLU A 9 -5.03 -12.77 -11.80
CA GLU A 9 -4.39 -11.81 -12.71
C GLU A 9 -4.98 -10.41 -12.53
N TRP A 10 -6.31 -10.28 -12.50
CA TRP A 10 -6.98 -8.99 -12.30
C TRP A 10 -6.65 -8.36 -10.94
N VAL A 11 -6.66 -9.14 -9.87
CA VAL A 11 -6.28 -8.66 -8.52
C VAL A 11 -4.82 -8.21 -8.50
N GLY A 12 -3.92 -8.97 -9.14
CA GLY A 12 -2.51 -8.61 -9.25
C GLY A 12 -2.32 -7.27 -9.97
N ALA A 13 -2.89 -7.14 -11.16
CA ALA A 13 -2.80 -5.93 -11.98
C ALA A 13 -3.41 -4.71 -11.29
N LEU A 14 -4.59 -4.86 -10.66
CA LEU A 14 -5.24 -3.77 -9.94
C LEU A 14 -4.43 -3.35 -8.70
N THR A 15 -3.83 -4.30 -7.99
CA THR A 15 -2.98 -3.99 -6.83
C THR A 15 -1.71 -3.26 -7.26
N GLU A 16 -1.08 -3.66 -8.37
CA GLU A 16 0.07 -2.95 -8.92
C GLU A 16 -0.26 -1.51 -9.34
N LEU A 17 -1.39 -1.33 -10.04
CA LEU A 17 -1.90 0.00 -10.38
C LEU A 17 -2.17 0.84 -9.13
N ALA A 18 -2.80 0.26 -8.11
CA ALA A 18 -3.08 0.95 -6.85
C ALA A 18 -1.79 1.36 -6.11
N LEU A 19 -0.74 0.52 -6.13
CA LEU A 19 0.56 0.85 -5.53
C LEU A 19 1.25 2.00 -6.27
N MET A 20 1.22 2.00 -7.61
CA MET A 20 1.75 3.11 -8.41
C MET A 20 1.01 4.42 -8.11
N LEU A 21 -0.33 4.37 -8.04
CA LEU A 21 -1.15 5.52 -7.68
C LEU A 21 -0.90 5.99 -6.25
N LEU A 22 -0.70 5.08 -5.30
CA LEU A 22 -0.34 5.40 -3.92
C LEU A 22 1.01 6.14 -3.87
N ALA A 23 2.02 5.64 -4.58
CA ALA A 23 3.33 6.29 -4.66
C ALA A 23 3.22 7.71 -5.24
N LEU A 24 2.48 7.86 -6.35
CA LEU A 24 2.21 9.17 -6.94
C LEU A 24 1.50 10.12 -5.97
N ALA A 25 0.48 9.64 -5.27
CA ALA A 25 -0.28 10.42 -4.31
C ALA A 25 0.60 10.95 -3.17
N ILE A 26 1.52 10.13 -2.66
CA ILE A 26 2.48 10.54 -1.61
C ILE A 26 3.37 11.67 -2.12
N VAL A 27 3.97 11.49 -3.31
CA VAL A 27 4.87 12.50 -3.90
C VAL A 27 4.13 13.81 -4.13
N LEU A 28 2.94 13.76 -4.72
CA LEU A 28 2.14 14.94 -4.99
C LEU A 28 1.66 15.63 -3.71
N ALA A 29 1.25 14.87 -2.69
CA ALA A 29 0.83 15.43 -1.41
C ALA A 29 1.97 16.18 -0.71
N LEU A 30 3.22 15.73 -0.87
CA LEU A 30 4.39 16.42 -0.34
C LEU A 30 4.74 17.70 -1.13
N LEU A 31 4.50 17.71 -2.45
CA LEU A 31 4.80 18.88 -3.31
C LEU A 31 3.73 19.98 -3.22
N VAL A 32 2.45 19.59 -3.25
CA VAL A 32 1.30 20.51 -3.32
C VAL A 32 0.74 20.82 -1.92
N GLY A 33 1.01 19.95 -0.93
CA GLY A 33 0.44 20.07 0.41
C GLY A 33 -0.99 19.54 0.50
N SER A 34 -1.74 20.07 1.46
CA SER A 34 -3.04 19.54 1.92
C SER A 34 -4.22 19.70 0.94
N ASN A 35 -4.04 20.38 -0.20
CA ASN A 35 -5.10 20.67 -1.16
C ASN A 35 -5.06 19.79 -2.42
N LEU A 36 -4.55 18.55 -2.32
CA LEU A 36 -4.47 17.65 -3.47
C LEU A 36 -5.86 17.05 -3.81
N PRO A 37 -6.48 17.40 -4.96
CA PRO A 37 -7.79 16.88 -5.32
C PRO A 37 -7.71 15.39 -5.68
N PHE A 38 -8.79 14.63 -5.44
CA PHE A 38 -8.93 13.20 -5.76
C PHE A 38 -8.05 12.19 -5.00
N PHE A 39 -7.06 12.64 -4.21
CA PHE A 39 -6.16 11.75 -3.48
C PHE A 39 -6.36 11.76 -1.96
N GLY A 40 -7.08 12.75 -1.40
CA GLY A 40 -7.35 12.82 0.04
C GLY A 40 -6.09 12.86 0.91
N ASN A 41 -6.21 12.44 2.17
CA ASN A 41 -5.13 12.50 3.17
C ASN A 41 -4.20 11.27 3.16
N VAL A 42 -3.71 10.86 1.99
CA VAL A 42 -2.88 9.63 1.84
C VAL A 42 -1.62 9.67 2.70
N SER A 43 -0.88 10.78 2.70
CA SER A 43 0.35 10.92 3.50
C SER A 43 0.08 10.81 5.00
N ALA A 44 -1.01 11.43 5.49
CA ALA A 44 -1.40 11.34 6.89
C ALA A 44 -1.85 9.92 7.27
N ASN A 45 -2.60 9.24 6.40
CA ASN A 45 -3.02 7.86 6.63
C ASN A 45 -1.82 6.90 6.75
N LEU A 46 -0.78 7.10 5.94
CA LEU A 46 0.45 6.32 6.03
C LEU A 46 1.21 6.57 7.34
N ILE A 47 1.32 7.83 7.76
CA ILE A 47 1.95 8.17 9.04
C ILE A 47 1.20 7.52 10.20
N THR A 48 -0.14 7.58 10.20
CA THR A 48 -0.99 6.92 11.21
C THR A 48 -0.74 5.42 11.21
N PHE A 49 -0.75 4.77 10.05
CA PHE A 49 -0.46 3.33 9.95
C PHE A 49 0.91 2.96 10.52
N VAL A 50 1.96 3.70 10.17
CA VAL A 50 3.31 3.48 10.72
C VAL A 50 3.35 3.71 12.23
N LYS A 51 2.66 4.74 12.72
CA LYS A 51 2.54 5.02 14.16
C LYS A 51 1.83 3.89 14.89
N ASP A 52 0.78 3.32 14.31
CA ASP A 52 0.06 2.19 14.88
C ASP A 52 0.95 0.94 14.91
N LEU A 53 1.74 0.68 13.87
CA LEU A 53 2.74 -0.39 13.91
C LEU A 53 3.76 -0.17 15.03
N GLY A 54 4.29 1.04 15.21
CA GLY A 54 5.22 1.34 16.30
C GLY A 54 4.58 1.25 17.70
N GLY A 55 3.34 1.73 17.83
CA GLY A 55 2.60 1.78 19.09
C GLY A 55 2.20 0.41 19.63
N ASN A 56 2.08 -0.60 18.76
CA ASN A 56 1.76 -1.98 19.13
C ASN A 56 3.00 -2.83 19.53
N GLY A 57 4.22 -2.25 19.53
CA GLY A 57 5.43 -2.92 19.97
C GLY A 57 5.72 -4.23 19.22
N LEU A 58 5.83 -5.35 19.92
CA LEU A 58 6.11 -6.66 19.32
C LEU A 58 5.05 -7.09 18.30
N VAL A 59 3.77 -6.82 18.57
CA VAL A 59 2.67 -7.16 17.65
C VAL A 59 2.85 -6.40 16.34
N GLY A 60 3.19 -5.11 16.40
CA GLY A 60 3.43 -4.30 15.21
C GLY A 60 4.63 -4.78 14.38
N LEU A 61 5.70 -5.24 15.03
CA LEU A 61 6.84 -5.85 14.32
C LEU A 61 6.45 -7.15 13.61
N ILE A 62 5.63 -8.00 14.25
CA ILE A 62 5.11 -9.23 13.64
C ILE A 62 4.24 -8.87 12.43
N THR A 63 3.34 -7.90 12.57
CA THR A 63 2.50 -7.41 11.47
C THR A 63 3.35 -6.90 10.30
N LEU A 64 4.39 -6.10 10.57
CA LEU A 64 5.32 -5.63 9.54
C LEU A 64 6.03 -6.81 8.84
N GLY A 65 6.49 -7.80 9.61
CA GLY A 65 7.13 -9.00 9.05
C GLY A 65 6.23 -9.77 8.09
N ILE A 66 4.95 -9.93 8.45
CA ILE A 66 3.94 -10.58 7.58
C ILE A 66 3.72 -9.78 6.30
N ILE A 67 3.61 -8.45 6.41
CA ILE A 67 3.45 -7.56 5.25
C ILE A 67 4.64 -7.72 4.30
N LEU A 68 5.88 -7.61 4.81
CA LEU A 68 7.09 -7.75 4.00
C LEU A 68 7.18 -9.13 3.33
N TRP A 69 6.77 -10.20 4.03
CA TRP A 69 6.71 -11.54 3.48
C TRP A 69 5.66 -11.69 2.36
N LEU A 70 4.50 -11.05 2.51
CA LEU A 70 3.45 -11.06 1.49
C LEU A 70 3.90 -10.35 0.21
N PHE A 71 4.65 -9.25 0.34
CA PHE A 71 5.18 -8.51 -0.80
C PHE A 71 6.42 -9.16 -1.42
N SER A 72 7.26 -9.88 -0.65
CA SER A 72 8.46 -10.52 -1.18
C SER A 72 8.17 -11.69 -2.13
N GLY A 73 7.02 -12.35 -1.96
CA GLY A 73 6.54 -13.41 -2.87
C GLY A 73 5.98 -12.89 -4.20
N ARG A 74 5.74 -11.58 -4.34
CA ARG A 74 5.28 -10.99 -5.59
C ARG A 74 6.48 -10.73 -6.50
N LYS A 75 6.57 -11.48 -7.59
CA LYS A 75 7.36 -11.06 -8.75
C LYS A 75 6.67 -9.82 -9.32
N MET A 76 7.14 -8.63 -8.92
CA MET A 76 6.85 -7.40 -9.66
C MET A 76 7.38 -7.64 -11.08
N ALA A 77 6.50 -7.57 -12.07
CA ALA A 77 6.84 -7.85 -13.46
C ALA A 77 7.68 -6.71 -14.07
#